data_AF-A0A5J4PVS6-F1
#
_entry.id   AF-A0A5J4PVS6-F1
#
_cell.length_a   1.000
_cell.length_b   1.000
_cell.length_c   1.000
_cell.angle_alpha   90.00
_cell.angle_beta   90.00
_cell.angle_gamma   90.00
#
_symmetry.space_group_name_H-M   'P 1'
#
loop_
_entity.id
_entity.type
_entity.pdbx_description
1 polymer ?
#
loop_
_entity_poly.entity_id
_entity_poly.type
_entity_poly.pdbx_seq_one_letter_code
_entity_poly.pdbx_strand_id
1 'polypeptide(L)' 'TGTSQADAALLLAVVNQDEFEAGISKDGQTREHALLAYTLGVRQMIVLINKMDDKSVNLSDA' A
#
# COMPACT_ATOMS: atom_id res chain seq x y z
N THR A 1 -14.85 -2.23 -12.20
CA THR A 1 -14.13 -2.59 -13.45
C THR A 1 -13.06 -1.57 -13.86
N GLY A 2 -12.52 -0.74 -12.93
CA GLY A 2 -11.45 0.21 -13.28
C GLY A 2 -10.04 -0.38 -13.20
N THR A 3 -9.79 -1.29 -12.25
CA THR A 3 -8.46 -1.90 -12.02
C THR A 3 -7.99 -2.82 -13.14
N SER A 4 -8.90 -3.46 -13.89
CA SER A 4 -8.56 -4.32 -15.03
C SER A 4 -8.17 -3.55 -16.30
N GLN A 5 -8.35 -2.23 -16.30
CA GLN A 5 -7.96 -1.33 -17.40
C GLN A 5 -6.77 -0.45 -17.02
N ALA A 6 -6.20 -0.64 -15.83
CA ALA A 6 -5.13 0.20 -15.33
C ALA A 6 -3.76 -0.30 -15.84
N ASP A 7 -2.99 0.60 -16.46
CA ASP A 7 -1.60 0.31 -16.84
C ASP A 7 -0.64 0.37 -15.63
N ALA A 8 -1.00 1.17 -14.62
CA ALA A 8 -0.28 1.31 -13.36
C ALA A 8 -1.24 1.43 -12.17
N ALA A 9 -0.85 0.91 -11.01
CA ALA A 9 -1.59 1.01 -9.75
C ALA A 9 -0.87 1.93 -8.76
N LEU A 10 -1.64 2.72 -8.03
CA LEU A 10 -1.18 3.48 -6.86
C LEU A 10 -1.65 2.75 -5.61
N LEU A 11 -0.71 2.25 -4.82
CA LEU A 11 -0.99 1.59 -3.55
C LEU A 11 -0.64 2.54 -2.40
N LEU A 12 -1.63 2.91 -1.59
CA LEU A 12 -1.39 3.69 -0.37
C LEU A 12 -1.05 2.75 0.79
N ALA A 13 0.11 2.95 1.41
CA ALA A 13 0.53 2.27 2.62
C ALA A 13 0.66 3.27 3.75
N VAL A 14 0.01 3.01 4.89
CA VAL A 14 0.12 3.85 6.07
C VAL A 14 1.24 3.30 6.96
N VAL A 15 2.14 4.17 7.45
CA VAL A 15 3.36 3.75 8.18
C VAL A 15 3.26 3.81 9.70
N ASN A 16 2.13 4.24 10.25
CA ASN A 16 1.90 4.16 11.69
C ASN A 16 2.10 2.71 12.15
N GLN A 17 2.84 2.51 13.24
CA GLN A 17 3.31 1.20 13.67
C GLN A 17 2.20 0.15 13.78
N ASP A 18 1.04 0.51 14.34
CA ASP A 18 -0.10 -0.41 14.48
C ASP A 18 -0.88 -0.63 13.17
N GLU A 19 -1.00 0.40 12.32
CA GLU A 19 -1.80 0.35 11.10
C GLU A 19 -1.06 -0.35 9.94
N PHE A 20 0.26 -0.19 9.87
CA PHE A 20 1.09 -0.86 8.86
C PHE A 20 1.02 -2.38 9.02
N GLU A 21 1.21 -2.87 10.24
CA GLU A 21 1.17 -4.29 10.56
C GLU A 21 -0.23 -4.88 10.32
N ALA A 22 -1.29 -4.16 10.72
CA ALA A 22 -2.67 -4.55 10.43
C ALA A 22 -2.94 -4.61 8.91
N GLY A 23 -2.43 -3.64 8.13
CA GLY A 23 -2.61 -3.57 6.68
C GLY A 23 -1.89 -4.66 5.88
N ILE A 24 -0.76 -5.17 6.39
CA ILE A 24 0.04 -6.26 5.79
C ILE A 24 -0.37 -7.65 6.29
N SER A 25 -1.19 -7.72 7.33
CA SER A 25 -1.70 -8.97 7.90
C SER A 25 -2.42 -9.86 6.86
N LYS A 26 -2.73 -11.12 7.22
CA LYS A 26 -3.44 -12.05 6.32
C LYS A 26 -4.79 -11.52 5.84
N ASP A 27 -5.48 -10.78 6.70
CA ASP A 27 -6.77 -10.16 6.42
C ASP A 27 -6.62 -8.65 6.17
N GLY A 28 -5.38 -8.19 5.92
CA GLY A 28 -5.02 -6.81 5.73
C GLY A 28 -5.42 -6.28 4.34
N GLN A 29 -6.02 -5.10 4.33
CA GLN A 29 -6.53 -4.48 3.10
C GLN A 29 -5.43 -4.11 2.10
N THR A 30 -4.26 -3.64 2.56
CA THR A 30 -3.15 -3.29 1.66
C THR A 30 -2.65 -4.51 0.90
N ARG A 31 -2.61 -5.67 1.58
CA ARG A 31 -2.24 -6.95 0.97
C ARG A 31 -3.30 -7.43 -0.03
N GLU A 32 -4.57 -7.37 0.33
CA GLU A 32 -5.68 -7.77 -0.55
C GLU A 32 -5.69 -6.92 -1.83
N HIS A 33 -5.59 -5.60 -1.70
CA HIS A 33 -5.57 -4.69 -2.85
C HIS A 33 -4.36 -4.88 -3.75
N ALA A 34 -3.17 -5.14 -3.18
CA ALA A 34 -1.98 -5.46 -3.97
C ALA A 34 -2.15 -6.77 -4.76
N LEU A 35 -2.73 -7.80 -4.13
CA LEU A 35 -3.02 -9.08 -4.78
C LEU A 35 -4.05 -8.91 -5.90
N LEU A 36 -5.13 -8.16 -5.66
CA LEU A 36 -6.15 -7.88 -6.66
C LEU A 36 -5.58 -7.09 -7.85
N ALA A 37 -4.72 -6.09 -7.61
CA ALA A 37 -4.07 -5.37 -8.71
C ALA A 37 -3.21 -6.30 -9.57
N TYR A 38 -2.49 -7.24 -8.94
CA TYR A 38 -1.68 -8.23 -9.65
C TYR A 38 -2.53 -9.22 -10.46
N THR A 39 -3.61 -9.76 -9.88
CA THR A 39 -4.49 -10.72 -10.59
C THR A 39 -5.25 -10.07 -11.73
N LEU A 40 -5.49 -8.75 -11.66
CA LEU A 40 -6.13 -7.98 -12.73
C LEU A 40 -5.17 -7.52 -13.84
N GLY A 41 -3.88 -7.87 -13.75
CA GLY A 41 -2.90 -7.68 -14.81
C GLY A 41 -2.06 -6.40 -14.71
N VAL A 42 -2.16 -5.65 -13.60
CA VAL A 42 -1.36 -4.44 -13.40
C VAL A 42 0.08 -4.82 -13.05
N ARG A 43 1.03 -4.49 -13.94
CA ARG A 43 2.45 -4.84 -13.78
C ARG A 43 3.30 -3.73 -13.16
N GLN A 44 2.84 -2.48 -13.24
CA GLN A 44 3.51 -1.35 -12.62
C GLN A 44 2.75 -0.92 -11.37
N MET A 45 3.45 -0.88 -10.23
CA MET A 45 2.87 -0.45 -8.98
C MET A 45 3.74 0.64 -8.36
N ILE A 46 3.11 1.76 -8.02
CA ILE A 46 3.73 2.87 -7.30
C ILE A 46 3.17 2.83 -5.88
N VAL A 47 4.04 2.73 -4.88
CA VAL A 47 3.66 2.70 -3.48
C VAL A 47 3.80 4.10 -2.89
N LEU A 48 2.68 4.64 -2.41
CA LEU A 48 2.60 5.92 -1.71
C LEU A 48 2.63 5.66 -0.22
N ILE A 49 3.64 6.21 0.45
CA ILE A 49 3.78 6.13 1.91
C ILE A 49 3.00 7.30 2.53
N ASN A 50 2.02 7.01 3.39
CA ASN A 50 1.14 7.99 4.02
C ASN A 50 1.30 8.02 5.55
N LYS A 51 0.98 9.17 6.16
CA LYS A 51 1.16 9.47 7.60
C LYS A 51 2.63 9.40 8.08
N MET A 52 3.53 9.89 7.22
CA MET A 52 4.96 9.98 7.54
C MET A 52 5.27 10.96 8.68
N ASP A 53 4.32 11.85 9.02
CA ASP A 53 4.39 12.82 10.11
C ASP A 53 4.11 12.22 11.51
N ASP A 54 3.78 10.93 11.59
CA ASP A 54 3.52 10.26 12.85
C ASP A 54 4.78 10.15 13.72
N LYS A 55 4.63 10.28 15.05
CA LYS A 55 5.76 10.24 16.00
C LYS A 55 6.49 8.89 16.03
N SER A 56 5.82 7.82 15.60
CA SER A 56 6.42 6.49 15.45
C SER A 56 7.35 6.38 14.25
N VAL A 57 7.29 7.32 13.31
CA VAL A 57 8.05 7.32 12.07
C VAL A 57 9.22 8.30 12.19
N ASN A 58 10.44 7.77 12.12
CA ASN A 58 11.65 8.59 12.18
C ASN A 58 12.06 9.03 10.78
N LEU A 59 11.63 10.24 10.38
CA LEU A 59 11.93 10.82 9.06
C LEU A 59 13.39 11.23 8.87
N SER A 60 14.21 11.11 9.91
CA SER A 60 15.59 11.63 9.97
C SER A 60 16.62 10.78 9.20
N ASP A 61 16.26 9.54 8.84
CA ASP A 61 17.15 8.57 8.19
C ASP A 61 16.94 8.49 6.66
N ALA A 62 16.21 9.44 6.07
CA ALA A 62 15.94 9.53 4.62
C ALA A 62 16.98 10.36 3.86
#